data_AF-A0A2W3Z6P4-F1
#
_entry.id   AF-A0A2W3Z6P4-F1
#
_cell.length_a   1.000
_cell.length_b   1.000
_cell.length_c   1.000
_cell.angle_alpha   90.00
_cell.angle_beta   90.00
_cell.angle_gamma   90.00
#
_symmetry.space_group_name_H-M   'P 1'
#
loop_
_entity.id
_entity.type
_entity.pdbx_description
1 polymer ?
#
loop_
_entity_poly.entity_id
_entity_poly.type
_entity_poly.pdbx_seq_one_letter_code
_entity_poly.pdbx_strand_id
1 'polypeptide(L)'
;MDFQLIKDQLTVSDPQQFLSVVLENQQDEESTIIFSQTIEEQFEQNVQYLSSDETVDLDDITRWKELGFLVVAQTIDGDYIAGTTEQTFVIPVSLYTSDIETYELVLADFFIAYTNGAIHSNILPSN
;
A
#
# COMPACT_ATOMS: atom_id res chain seq x y z
N MET A 1 -11.25 10.60 -4.84
CA MET A 1 -9.99 10.73 -5.62
C MET A 1 -10.17 10.04 -6.97
N ASP A 2 -9.57 10.55 -8.06
CA ASP A 2 -9.62 9.93 -9.39
C ASP A 2 -8.29 9.24 -9.71
N PHE A 3 -8.25 7.91 -9.51
CA PHE A 3 -7.03 7.12 -9.75
C PHE A 3 -6.73 6.91 -11.24
N GLN A 4 -7.71 7.09 -12.14
CA GLN A 4 -7.45 7.08 -13.57
C GLN A 4 -6.66 8.32 -13.99
N LEU A 5 -7.03 9.49 -13.46
CA LEU A 5 -6.26 10.72 -13.66
C LEU A 5 -4.84 10.60 -13.09
N ILE A 6 -4.68 10.00 -11.91
CA ILE A 6 -3.35 9.74 -11.33
C ILE A 6 -2.55 8.85 -12.26
N LYS A 7 -3.13 7.74 -12.74
CA LYS A 7 -2.46 6.82 -13.67
C LYS A 7 -1.95 7.52 -14.93
N ASP A 8 -2.75 8.43 -15.50
CA ASP A 8 -2.38 9.17 -16.71
C ASP A 8 -1.24 10.18 -16.49
N GLN A 9 -0.99 10.60 -15.23
CA GLN A 9 0.14 11.46 -14.85
C GLN A 9 1.43 10.68 -14.56
N LEU A 10 1.34 9.35 -14.42
CA LEU A 10 2.51 8.51 -14.18
C LEU A 10 3.26 8.23 -15.47
N THR A 11 4.58 8.44 -15.41
CA THR A 11 5.49 8.09 -16.52
C THR A 11 6.10 6.71 -16.36
N VAL A 12 6.19 6.22 -15.12
CA VAL A 12 6.62 4.87 -14.77
C VAL A 12 5.72 4.31 -13.67
N SER A 13 5.66 2.99 -13.55
CA SER A 13 4.92 2.30 -12.50
C SER A 13 5.68 2.27 -11.17
N ASP A 14 6.31 3.37 -10.78
CA ASP A 14 7.11 3.46 -9.57
C ASP A 14 6.25 3.88 -8.35
N PRO A 15 6.32 3.15 -7.22
CA PRO A 15 5.55 3.48 -6.02
C PRO A 15 5.82 4.87 -5.45
N GLN A 16 7.06 5.37 -5.54
CA GLN A 16 7.41 6.69 -5.05
C GLN A 16 6.81 7.79 -5.93
N GLN A 17 6.88 7.64 -7.26
CA GLN A 17 6.19 8.54 -8.19
C GLN A 17 4.67 8.53 -7.95
N PHE A 18 4.07 7.35 -7.78
CA PHE A 18 2.65 7.22 -7.46
C PHE A 18 2.28 8.03 -6.21
N LEU A 19 3.02 7.83 -5.13
CA LEU A 19 2.76 8.52 -3.86
C LEU A 19 2.92 10.05 -4.01
N SER A 20 3.95 10.53 -4.71
CA SER A 20 4.12 11.97 -4.97
C SER A 20 2.92 12.56 -5.72
N VAL A 21 2.47 11.91 -6.79
CA VAL A 21 1.32 12.39 -7.58
C VAL A 21 0.04 12.36 -6.74
N VAL A 22 -0.20 11.30 -5.97
CA VAL A 22 -1.37 11.21 -5.08
C VAL A 22 -1.42 12.35 -4.07
N LEU A 23 -0.27 12.70 -3.48
CA LEU A 23 -0.18 13.77 -2.47
C LEU A 23 -0.31 15.18 -3.06
N GLU A 24 0.02 15.36 -4.34
CA GLU A 24 -0.22 16.61 -5.06
C GLU A 24 -1.69 16.80 -5.47
N ASN A 25 -2.46 15.71 -5.54
CA ASN A 25 -3.89 15.73 -5.82
C ASN A 25 -4.72 15.87 -4.53
N GLN A 26 -5.93 16.41 -4.65
CA GLN A 26 -6.80 16.61 -3.48
C GLN A 26 -7.22 15.25 -2.88
N GLN A 27 -6.86 15.04 -1.62
CA GLN A 27 -7.34 13.93 -0.82
C GLN A 27 -8.75 14.24 -0.30
N ASP A 28 -9.59 13.23 -0.27
CA ASP A 28 -10.92 13.34 0.33
C ASP A 28 -10.78 13.20 1.86
N GLU A 29 -11.32 14.16 2.62
CA GLU A 29 -11.25 14.14 4.09
C GLU A 29 -12.04 12.95 4.69
N GLU A 30 -12.98 12.39 3.94
CA GLU A 30 -13.74 11.20 4.33
C GLU A 30 -13.13 9.88 3.83
N SER A 31 -11.93 9.92 3.24
CA SER A 31 -11.25 8.72 2.74
C SER A 31 -10.88 7.78 3.88
N THR A 32 -11.23 6.50 3.73
CA THR A 32 -10.81 5.43 4.65
C THR A 32 -9.34 5.06 4.50
N ILE A 33 -8.70 5.52 3.42
CA ILE A 33 -7.30 5.29 3.08
C ILE A 33 -6.54 6.62 3.12
N ILE A 34 -5.49 6.66 3.93
CA ILE A 34 -4.68 7.84 4.20
C ILE A 34 -3.30 7.63 3.58
N PHE A 35 -2.96 8.41 2.55
CA PHE A 35 -1.65 8.34 1.90
C PHE A 35 -0.65 9.23 2.62
N SER A 36 0.57 8.74 2.84
CA SER A 36 1.62 9.49 3.53
C SER A 36 3.02 9.00 3.17
N GLN A 37 3.98 9.92 3.09
CA GLN A 37 5.41 9.61 2.93
C GLN A 37 6.08 9.16 4.23
N THR A 38 5.49 9.46 5.39
CA THR A 38 6.11 9.18 6.69
C THR A 38 5.69 7.85 7.28
N ILE A 39 4.79 7.13 6.62
CA ILE A 39 4.20 5.90 7.16
C ILE A 39 5.15 4.72 7.12
N GLU A 40 6.14 4.76 6.22
CA GLU A 40 7.15 3.72 6.08
C GLU A 40 8.00 3.59 7.35
N GLU A 41 8.41 4.69 7.97
CA GLU A 41 9.17 4.66 9.23
C GLU A 41 8.36 4.01 10.36
N GLN A 42 7.05 4.29 10.42
CA GLN A 42 6.16 3.67 11.40
C GLN A 42 5.98 2.17 11.13
N PHE A 43 5.84 1.78 9.87
CA PHE A 43 5.74 0.39 9.46
C PHE A 43 6.97 -0.41 9.88
N GLU A 44 8.19 0.09 9.61
CA GLU A 44 9.43 -0.58 10.01
C GLU A 44 9.57 -0.72 11.53
N GLN A 45 9.17 0.30 12.29
CA GLN A 45 9.15 0.21 13.76
C GLN A 45 8.17 -0.86 14.25
N ASN A 46 6.99 -0.95 13.65
CA ASN A 46 5.99 -1.96 14.00
C ASN A 46 6.46 -3.37 13.64
N VAL A 47 7.13 -3.53 12.50
CA VAL A 47 7.74 -4.80 12.09
C VAL A 47 8.80 -5.27 13.10
N GLN A 48 9.66 -4.36 13.56
CA GLN A 48 10.62 -4.70 14.61
C GLN A 48 9.94 -5.06 15.95
N TYR A 49 8.88 -4.34 16.31
CA TYR A 49 8.20 -4.52 17.59
C TYR A 49 7.37 -5.82 17.66
N LEU A 50 6.71 -6.17 16.56
CA LEU A 50 5.82 -7.34 16.47
C LEU A 50 6.52 -8.59 15.94
N SER A 51 7.84 -8.52 15.72
CA SER A 51 8.63 -9.59 15.13
C SER A 51 8.45 -10.93 15.85
N SER A 52 8.05 -11.93 15.07
CA SER A 52 7.85 -13.32 15.43
C SER A 52 8.02 -14.20 14.17
N ASP A 53 8.09 -15.52 14.34
CA ASP A 53 8.24 -16.46 13.21
C ASP A 53 7.05 -16.44 12.22
N GLU A 54 5.91 -15.87 12.61
CA GLU A 54 4.68 -15.83 11.80
C GLU A 54 4.41 -14.46 11.16
N THR A 55 5.14 -13.43 11.59
CA THR A 55 4.97 -12.04 11.15
C THR A 55 6.06 -11.61 10.18
N VAL A 56 5.82 -10.57 9.39
CA VAL A 56 6.83 -9.93 8.54
C VAL A 56 8.05 -9.59 9.38
N ASP A 57 9.24 -9.92 8.87
CA ASP A 57 10.51 -9.55 9.48
C ASP A 57 11.29 -8.53 8.63
N LEU A 58 12.48 -8.13 9.12
CA LEU A 58 13.34 -7.18 8.42
C LEU A 58 13.96 -7.75 7.15
N ASP A 59 14.14 -9.08 7.06
CA ASP A 59 14.71 -9.72 5.88
C ASP A 59 13.67 -9.71 4.74
N ASP A 60 12.39 -9.92 5.05
CA ASP A 60 11.28 -9.77 4.12
C ASP A 60 11.20 -8.34 3.57
N ILE A 61 11.25 -7.32 4.44
CA ILE A 61 11.28 -5.91 4.01
C ILE A 61 12.47 -5.66 3.10
N THR A 62 13.66 -6.16 3.46
CA THR A 62 14.88 -5.94 2.67
C THR A 62 14.71 -6.51 1.27
N ARG A 63 14.18 -7.73 1.13
CA ARG A 63 13.87 -8.35 -0.16
C ARG A 63 12.82 -7.57 -0.95
N TRP A 64 11.78 -7.09 -0.28
CA TRP A 64 10.76 -6.29 -0.96
C TRP A 64 11.32 -4.96 -1.45
N LYS A 65 12.20 -4.31 -0.69
CA LYS A 65 12.87 -3.07 -1.10
C LYS A 65 13.74 -3.25 -2.34
N GLU A 66 14.35 -4.42 -2.52
CA GLU A 66 15.05 -4.75 -3.78
C GLU A 66 14.11 -4.75 -5.00
N LEU A 67 12.82 -4.99 -4.79
CA LEU A 67 11.77 -4.92 -5.81
C LEU A 67 11.13 -3.53 -5.91
N GLY A 68 11.65 -2.53 -5.19
CA GLY A 68 11.08 -1.18 -5.16
C GLY A 68 9.86 -1.04 -4.24
N PHE A 69 9.77 -1.88 -3.20
CA PHE A 69 8.70 -1.80 -2.20
C PHE A 69 8.69 -0.45 -1.49
N LEU A 70 7.50 0.13 -1.39
CA LEU A 70 7.22 1.33 -0.62
C LEU A 70 5.84 1.22 0.01
N VAL A 71 5.74 1.54 1.29
CA VAL A 71 4.44 1.73 1.95
C VAL A 71 3.90 3.11 1.60
N VAL A 72 2.74 3.16 0.95
CA VAL A 72 2.18 4.41 0.39
C VAL A 72 0.99 4.93 1.17
N ALA A 73 0.27 4.05 1.88
CA ALA A 73 -0.91 4.42 2.63
C ALA A 73 -1.18 3.51 3.81
N GLN A 74 -2.10 3.95 4.67
CA GLN A 74 -2.67 3.18 5.75
C GLN A 74 -4.18 3.40 5.85
N THR A 75 -4.92 2.39 6.27
CA THR A 75 -6.35 2.52 6.60
C THR A 75 -6.53 3.18 7.97
N ILE A 76 -7.76 3.63 8.27
CA ILE A 76 -8.11 4.14 9.61
C ILE A 76 -7.88 3.07 10.69
N ASP A 77 -8.07 1.79 10.34
CA ASP A 77 -7.90 0.65 11.25
C ASP A 77 -6.42 0.26 11.46
N GLY A 78 -5.51 0.86 10.68
CA GLY A 78 -4.07 0.73 10.85
C GLY A 78 -3.38 -0.23 9.86
N ASP A 79 -4.13 -0.81 8.92
CA ASP A 79 -3.59 -1.70 7.91
C ASP A 79 -2.83 -0.93 6.84
N TYR A 80 -1.75 -1.50 6.34
CA TYR A 80 -0.85 -0.85 5.41
C TYR A 80 -1.15 -1.24 3.97
N ILE A 81 -0.95 -0.29 3.07
CA ILE A 81 -0.94 -0.54 1.63
C ILE A 81 0.43 -0.17 1.11
N ALA A 82 1.08 -1.14 0.50
CA ALA A 82 2.40 -0.99 -0.09
C ALA A 82 2.41 -1.47 -1.53
N GLY A 83 3.38 -1.04 -2.32
CA GLY A 83 3.51 -1.49 -3.69
C GLY A 83 4.95 -1.58 -4.13
N THR A 84 5.18 -2.36 -5.17
CA THR A 84 6.40 -2.41 -5.96
C THR A 84 6.08 -1.93 -7.38
N THR A 85 7.05 -2.08 -8.29
CA THR A 85 6.83 -1.75 -9.71
C THR A 85 5.88 -2.70 -10.44
N GLU A 86 5.50 -3.81 -9.82
CA GLU A 86 4.73 -4.88 -10.46
C GLU A 86 3.50 -5.33 -9.65
N GLN A 87 3.51 -5.16 -8.34
CA GLN A 87 2.48 -5.71 -7.45
C GLN A 87 2.14 -4.75 -6.30
N THR A 88 0.95 -4.96 -5.73
CA THR A 88 0.42 -4.23 -4.58
C THR A 88 0.17 -5.20 -3.44
N PHE A 89 0.48 -4.77 -2.23
CA PHE A 89 0.32 -5.51 -0.98
C PHE A 89 -0.66 -4.78 -0.09
N VAL A 90 -1.61 -5.52 0.46
CA VAL A 90 -2.42 -5.10 1.60
C VAL A 90 -1.95 -5.90 2.80
N ILE A 91 -1.35 -5.20 3.76
CA ILE A 91 -0.65 -5.80 4.90
C ILE A 91 -1.45 -5.46 6.15
N PRO A 92 -1.94 -6.44 6.92
CA PRO A 92 -2.71 -6.15 8.12
C PRO A 92 -1.82 -5.52 9.20
N VAL A 93 -2.42 -4.72 10.08
CA VAL A 93 -1.71 -4.09 11.21
C VAL A 93 -1.01 -5.10 12.14
N SER A 94 -1.50 -6.34 12.17
CA SER A 94 -0.92 -7.47 12.91
C SER A 94 0.38 -8.01 12.30
N LEU A 95 0.66 -7.68 11.04
CA LEU A 95 1.82 -8.11 10.26
C LEU A 95 1.93 -9.63 10.06
N TYR A 96 0.87 -10.41 10.27
CA TYR A 96 0.88 -11.84 9.97
C TYR A 96 1.05 -12.08 8.48
N THR A 97 2.10 -12.81 8.11
CA THR A 97 2.45 -13.08 6.71
C THR A 97 1.37 -13.86 5.97
N SER A 98 0.64 -14.76 6.66
CA SER A 98 -0.45 -15.55 6.11
C SER A 98 -1.64 -14.72 5.65
N ASP A 99 -1.79 -13.53 6.23
CA ASP A 99 -2.96 -12.68 6.06
C ASP A 99 -2.71 -11.57 5.03
N ILE A 100 -1.45 -11.40 4.59
CA ILE A 100 -1.09 -10.41 3.56
C ILE A 100 -1.75 -10.78 2.23
N GLU A 101 -2.45 -9.82 1.65
CA GLU A 101 -3.03 -9.96 0.33
C GLU A 101 -2.10 -9.33 -0.71
N THR A 102 -1.71 -10.12 -1.70
CA THR A 102 -0.85 -9.67 -2.81
C THR A 102 -1.64 -9.68 -4.11
N TYR A 103 -1.56 -8.59 -4.84
CA TYR A 103 -2.22 -8.39 -6.12
C TYR A 103 -1.16 -8.11 -7.20
N GLU A 104 -1.20 -8.84 -8.31
CA GLU A 104 -0.35 -8.64 -9.50
C GLU A 104 -0.77 -7.39 -10.29
N LEU A 105 -0.90 -6.26 -9.58
CA LEU A 105 -1.30 -4.96 -10.09
C LEU A 105 -0.42 -3.90 -9.45
N VAL A 106 0.03 -2.95 -10.26
CA VAL A 106 0.71 -1.75 -9.76
C VAL A 106 -0.29 -0.86 -9.02
N LEU A 107 0.19 0.00 -8.13
CA LEU A 107 -0.66 0.77 -7.20
C LEU A 107 -1.81 1.51 -7.91
N ALA A 108 -1.54 2.21 -9.01
CA ALA A 108 -2.58 2.92 -9.74
C ALA A 108 -3.69 1.98 -10.24
N ASP A 109 -3.32 0.83 -10.81
CA ASP A 109 -4.28 -0.16 -11.30
C ASP A 109 -5.02 -0.86 -10.18
N PHE A 110 -4.34 -1.16 -9.08
CA PHE A 110 -4.95 -1.69 -7.87
C PHE A 110 -6.02 -0.74 -7.33
N PHE A 111 -5.71 0.54 -7.14
CA PHE A 111 -6.67 1.49 -6.60
C PHE A 111 -7.85 1.73 -7.55
N ILE A 112 -7.63 1.79 -8.88
CA ILE A 112 -8.72 1.84 -9.86
C ILE A 112 -9.64 0.62 -9.71
N ALA A 113 -9.06 -0.58 -9.69
CA ALA A 113 -9.81 -1.83 -9.60
C ALA A 113 -10.56 -1.94 -8.26
N TYR A 114 -9.95 -1.52 -7.16
CA TYR A 114 -10.56 -1.46 -5.83
C TYR A 114 -11.72 -0.45 -5.77
N THR A 115 -11.55 0.78 -6.27
CA THR A 115 -12.64 1.77 -6.31
C THR A 115 -13.81 1.37 -7.21
N ASN A 116 -13.54 0.54 -8.23
CA ASN A 116 -14.56 0.03 -9.13
C ASN A 116 -15.21 -1.27 -8.63
N GLY A 117 -14.83 -1.79 -7.45
CA GLY A 117 -15.34 -3.04 -6.90
C GLY A 117 -14.90 -4.30 -7.67
N ALA A 118 -13.86 -4.20 -8.50
CA ALA A 118 -13.30 -5.34 -9.24
C ALA A 118 -12.40 -6.23 -8.37
N ILE A 119 -11.83 -5.65 -7.30
CA ILE A 119 -11.05 -6.37 -6.28
C ILE A 119 -11.85 -6.39 -4.99
N HIS A 120 -11.83 -7.54 -4.33
CA HIS A 120 -12.40 -7.72 -3.00
C HIS A 120 -11.25 -8.09 -2.06
N SER A 121 -10.97 -7.18 -1.13
CA SER A 121 -10.01 -7.40 -0.05
C SER A 121 -10.78 -7.80 1.21
N ASN A 122 -10.21 -8.72 1.99
CA ASN A 122 -10.73 -9.08 3.32
C ASN A 122 -10.21 -8.14 4.41
N ILE A 123 -9.20 -7.32 4.09
CA ILE A 123 -8.58 -6.35 5.00
C ILE A 123 -9.13 -4.96 4.74
N LEU A 124 -9.14 -4.52 3.47
CA LEU A 124 -9.60 -3.16 3.16
C LEU A 124 -11.12 -3.02 3.38
N PRO A 125 -11.59 -1.84 3.85
CA PRO A 125 -13.00 -1.58 4.02
C PRO A 125 -13.74 -1.70 2.67
N SER A 126 -15.01 -2.11 2.69
CA SER A 126 -15.80 -2.12 1.45
C SER A 126 -16.06 -0.69 0.98
N ASN A 127 -15.72 -0.39 -0.28
CA ASN A 127 -16.13 0.84 -0.98
C ASN A 127 -17.60 0.78 -1.42
#